data_AF-A0A0S8EMC4-F1
#
_entry.id   AF-A0A0S8EMC4-F1
#
_cell.length_a   1.000
_cell.length_b   1.000
_cell.length_c   1.000
_cell.angle_alpha   90.00
_cell.angle_beta   90.00
_cell.angle_gamma   90.00
#
_symmetry.space_group_name_H-M   'P 1'
#
loop_
_entity.id
_entity.type
_entity.pdbx_description
1 polymer ?
#
loop_
_entity_poly.entity_id
_entity_poly.type
_entity_poly.pdbx_seq_one_letter_code
_entity_poly.pdbx_strand_id
1 'polypeptide(L)'
;MDELVSQMTLEEKVAQMAGTTPIQGPYGTELWNVPGVERLGVPAFKMSDGPRGVGVGEGRTAFPVAMARAASWDPELEQRVGEAMGRELRAIGGNILLAPAINNLRHPSWGRSQETYGEDVHLLSRMGVAAVQGIQRYVIANPKHYAVNSIEKTRFQVDVTVDERSLREIYLAHFRAAVHEGG
;
A
#
# COMPACT_ATOMS: atom_id res chain seq x y z
N MET A 1 -11.19 10.40 -19.02
CA MET A 1 -9.76 10.10 -18.79
C MET A 1 -8.99 10.25 -20.09
N ASP A 2 -9.34 9.50 -21.14
CA ASP A 2 -8.62 9.53 -22.44
C ASP A 2 -8.53 10.91 -23.08
N GLU A 3 -9.62 11.70 -23.03
CA GLU A 3 -9.61 13.09 -23.48
C GLU A 3 -8.59 13.95 -22.72
N LEU A 4 -8.49 13.78 -21.40
CA LEU A 4 -7.58 14.55 -20.57
C LEU A 4 -6.12 14.16 -20.83
N VAL A 5 -5.85 12.85 -20.99
CA VAL A 5 -4.52 12.34 -21.36
C VAL A 5 -4.12 12.78 -22.77
N SER A 6 -5.07 12.90 -23.71
CA SER A 6 -4.80 13.38 -25.06
C SER A 6 -4.36 14.86 -25.12
N GLN A 7 -4.73 15.65 -24.11
CA GLN A 7 -4.34 17.06 -23.98
C GLN A 7 -2.98 17.27 -23.31
N MET A 8 -2.39 16.20 -22.75
CA MET A 8 -1.07 16.24 -22.13
C MET A 8 0.04 16.23 -23.18
N THR A 9 1.10 17.01 -22.96
CA THR A 9 2.35 16.86 -23.72
C THR A 9 3.03 15.54 -23.38
N LEU A 10 4.07 15.18 -24.13
CA LEU A 10 4.88 14.01 -23.81
C LEU A 10 5.57 14.19 -22.45
N GLU A 11 6.09 15.39 -22.17
CA GLU A 11 6.76 15.74 -20.93
C GLU A 11 5.80 15.63 -19.73
N GLU A 12 4.56 16.12 -19.87
CA GLU A 12 3.53 15.98 -18.84
C GLU A 12 3.22 14.50 -18.55
N LYS A 13 3.11 13.65 -19.59
CA LYS A 13 2.92 12.20 -19.43
C LYS A 13 4.11 11.53 -18.74
N VAL A 14 5.33 11.90 -19.12
CA VAL A 14 6.56 11.37 -18.50
C VAL A 14 6.63 11.78 -17.03
N ALA A 15 6.27 13.02 -16.70
CA ALA A 15 6.26 13.51 -15.33
C ALA A 15 5.26 12.75 -14.43
N GLN A 16 4.15 12.26 -14.99
CA GLN A 16 3.18 11.40 -14.26
C GLN A 16 3.72 9.99 -13.95
N MET A 17 4.84 9.57 -14.54
CA MET A 17 5.41 8.22 -14.37
C MET A 17 6.58 8.16 -13.39
N ALA A 18 7.03 9.29 -12.83
CA ALA A 18 8.20 9.36 -11.96
C ALA A 18 7.95 10.19 -10.70
N GLY A 19 8.35 9.63 -9.55
CA GLY A 19 8.37 10.38 -8.29
C GLY A 19 9.50 11.42 -8.27
N THR A 20 9.24 12.58 -7.67
CA THR A 20 10.19 13.70 -7.57
C THR A 20 10.85 13.83 -6.20
N THR A 21 10.29 13.18 -5.18
CA THR A 21 10.84 13.20 -3.83
C THR A 21 12.13 12.37 -3.77
N PRO A 22 13.24 12.91 -3.26
CA PRO A 22 14.50 12.17 -3.17
C PRO A 22 14.37 10.92 -2.30
N ILE A 23 14.90 9.79 -2.78
CA ILE A 23 14.98 8.54 -2.00
C ILE A 23 15.98 8.69 -0.83
N GLN A 24 16.95 9.59 -0.98
CA GLN A 24 17.99 9.87 0.02
C GLN A 24 17.59 11.11 0.81
N GLY A 25 17.01 10.90 1.99
CA GLY A 25 16.58 11.96 2.89
C GLY A 25 16.08 11.38 4.22
N PRO A 26 15.80 12.21 5.23
CA PRO A 26 15.17 11.73 6.46
C PRO A 26 13.79 11.15 6.12
N TYR A 27 13.61 9.85 6.32
CA TYR A 27 12.31 9.21 6.11
C TYR A 27 11.23 9.87 6.97
N GLY A 28 10.04 10.07 6.39
CA GLY A 28 8.89 10.57 7.12
C GLY A 28 8.87 12.08 7.37
N THR A 29 9.65 12.88 6.63
CA THR A 29 9.58 14.36 6.73
C THR A 29 8.64 14.99 5.71
N GLU A 30 8.47 14.38 4.54
CA GLU A 30 7.61 14.88 3.47
C GLU A 30 6.81 13.76 2.78
N LEU A 31 5.75 14.15 2.08
CA LEU A 31 4.97 13.23 1.26
C LEU A 31 5.76 12.88 0.00
N TRP A 32 5.75 11.61 -0.39
CA TRP A 32 6.22 11.18 -1.70
C TRP A 32 5.38 11.85 -2.78
N ASN A 33 6.00 12.46 -3.78
CA ASN A 33 5.29 13.27 -4.77
C ASN A 33 5.52 12.76 -6.19
N VAL A 34 4.43 12.60 -6.95
CA VAL A 34 4.43 12.60 -8.41
C VAL A 34 3.68 13.87 -8.83
N PRO A 35 4.29 14.77 -9.62
CA PRO A 35 3.71 16.07 -9.94
C PRO A 35 2.37 15.91 -10.66
N GLY A 36 1.48 16.89 -10.54
CA GLY A 36 0.23 16.96 -11.30
C GLY A 36 0.41 17.65 -12.66
N VAL A 37 -0.70 17.98 -13.31
CA VAL A 37 -0.73 18.83 -14.52
C VAL A 37 -1.68 20.00 -14.28
N GLU A 38 -1.15 21.10 -13.75
CA GLU A 38 -1.92 22.24 -13.25
C GLU A 38 -2.81 22.88 -14.34
N ARG A 39 -2.29 23.04 -15.57
CA ARG A 39 -3.05 23.59 -16.71
C ARG A 39 -4.30 22.76 -17.05
N LEU A 40 -4.30 21.48 -16.73
CA LEU A 40 -5.41 20.55 -16.95
C LEU A 40 -6.21 20.24 -15.67
N GLY A 41 -5.90 20.91 -14.55
CA GLY A 41 -6.55 20.67 -13.27
C GLY A 41 -6.28 19.29 -12.66
N VAL A 42 -5.21 18.60 -13.08
CA VAL A 42 -4.84 17.28 -12.54
C VAL A 42 -4.00 17.47 -11.28
N PRO A 43 -4.46 16.99 -10.11
CA PRO A 43 -3.70 17.12 -8.87
C PRO A 43 -2.48 16.20 -8.87
N ALA A 44 -1.47 16.55 -8.08
CA ALA A 44 -0.32 15.68 -7.81
C ALA A 44 -0.73 14.43 -7.01
N PHE A 45 -0.03 13.32 -7.20
CA PHE A 45 -0.10 12.18 -6.29
C PHE A 45 0.85 12.40 -5.13
N LYS A 46 0.30 12.40 -3.91
CA LYS A 46 1.01 12.67 -2.66
C LYS A 46 0.84 11.49 -1.73
N MET A 47 1.92 10.72 -1.55
CA MET A 47 1.88 9.43 -0.89
C MET A 47 2.57 9.47 0.46
N SER A 48 2.11 8.64 1.40
CA SER A 48 2.79 8.43 2.67
C SER A 48 2.98 6.95 2.92
N ASP A 49 4.09 6.61 3.58
CA ASP A 49 4.29 5.27 4.09
C ASP A 49 3.23 4.87 5.12
N GLY A 50 2.98 3.57 5.14
CA GLY A 50 2.32 2.80 6.19
C GLY A 50 3.12 1.50 6.43
N PRO A 51 2.54 0.42 6.98
CA PRO A 51 1.11 0.14 7.10
C PRO A 51 0.52 0.29 8.52
N ARG A 52 1.31 0.74 9.51
CA ARG A 52 0.87 0.86 10.91
C ARG A 52 0.47 2.29 11.33
N GLY A 53 0.09 3.13 10.36
CA GLY A 53 -0.20 4.55 10.54
C GLY A 53 0.41 5.38 9.41
N VAL A 54 0.13 6.68 9.41
CA VAL A 54 0.69 7.64 8.44
C VAL A 54 2.11 8.03 8.83
N GLY A 55 3.08 7.70 7.97
CA GLY A 55 4.51 7.78 8.27
C GLY A 55 5.16 9.16 8.28
N VAL A 56 4.44 10.26 7.99
CA VAL A 56 5.05 11.58 7.67
C VAL A 56 4.68 12.77 8.58
N GLY A 57 5.66 13.40 9.26
CA GLY A 57 5.59 14.56 10.20
C GLY A 57 5.62 14.21 11.72
N GLU A 58 4.95 14.99 12.60
CA GLU A 58 4.64 14.59 13.99
C GLU A 58 3.15 14.33 14.32
N GLY A 59 2.89 13.58 15.40
CA GLY A 59 1.56 13.50 16.04
C GLY A 59 0.51 12.55 15.42
N ARG A 60 0.89 11.60 14.55
CA ARG A 60 -0.08 10.60 14.04
C ARG A 60 -0.21 9.39 14.91
N THR A 61 -1.34 8.72 14.73
CA THR A 61 -1.62 7.46 15.40
C THR A 61 -0.65 6.38 14.96
N ALA A 62 0.04 5.79 15.93
CA ALA A 62 0.82 4.57 15.76
C ALA A 62 -0.03 3.37 16.16
N PHE A 63 -0.56 2.65 15.18
CA PHE A 63 -1.34 1.44 15.42
C PHE A 63 -0.44 0.24 15.78
N PRO A 64 -0.99 -0.80 16.43
CA PRO A 64 -0.34 -2.10 16.49
C PRO A 64 0.06 -2.59 15.08
N VAL A 65 1.16 -3.31 15.01
CA VAL A 65 1.62 -3.92 13.75
C VAL A 65 0.54 -4.84 13.16
N ALA A 66 0.52 -4.99 11.83
CA ALA A 66 -0.55 -5.69 11.13
C ALA A 66 -0.73 -7.14 11.64
N MET A 67 0.35 -7.82 11.99
CA MET A 67 0.31 -9.16 12.57
C MET A 67 -0.48 -9.21 13.90
N ALA A 68 -0.32 -8.19 14.75
CA ALA A 68 -1.07 -8.09 16.00
C ALA A 68 -2.55 -7.78 15.75
N ARG A 69 -2.85 -6.97 14.72
CA ARG A 69 -4.24 -6.71 14.30
C ARG A 69 -4.88 -7.97 13.70
N ALA A 70 -4.14 -8.76 12.94
CA ALA A 70 -4.59 -10.04 12.39
C ALA A 70 -4.99 -11.05 13.47
N ALA A 71 -4.29 -11.07 14.60
CA ALA A 71 -4.60 -11.95 15.73
C ALA A 71 -5.98 -11.70 16.34
N SER A 72 -6.65 -10.58 16.02
CA SER A 72 -8.04 -10.34 16.40
C SER A 72 -9.06 -11.12 15.55
N TRP A 73 -8.69 -11.52 14.33
CA TRP A 73 -9.62 -12.07 13.33
C TRP A 73 -10.86 -11.19 13.09
N ASP A 74 -10.71 -9.87 13.23
CA ASP A 74 -11.79 -8.89 13.10
C ASP A 74 -11.54 -7.94 11.90
N PRO A 75 -12.08 -8.27 10.70
CA PRO A 75 -12.01 -7.40 9.55
C PRO A 75 -12.75 -6.06 9.76
N GLU A 76 -13.80 -6.01 10.57
CA GLU A 76 -14.51 -4.74 10.82
C GLU A 76 -13.63 -3.77 11.61
N LEU A 77 -12.86 -4.29 12.59
CA LEU A 77 -11.85 -3.52 13.30
C LEU A 77 -10.76 -3.03 12.34
N GLU A 78 -10.27 -3.89 11.44
CA GLU A 78 -9.25 -3.50 10.47
C GLU A 78 -9.75 -2.41 9.51
N GLN A 79 -11.01 -2.49 9.08
CA GLN A 79 -11.63 -1.43 8.28
C GLN A 79 -11.65 -0.09 9.02
N ARG A 80 -12.03 -0.07 10.31
CA ARG A 80 -12.01 1.15 11.13
C ARG A 80 -10.59 1.72 11.29
N VAL A 81 -9.58 0.86 11.41
CA VAL A 81 -8.17 1.27 11.42
C VAL A 81 -7.78 1.88 10.07
N GLY A 82 -8.17 1.26 8.97
CA GLY A 82 -7.99 1.80 7.61
C GLY A 82 -8.62 3.18 7.43
N GLU A 83 -9.86 3.36 7.89
CA GLU A 83 -10.55 4.65 7.87
C GLU A 83 -9.81 5.72 8.67
N ALA A 84 -9.33 5.39 9.87
CA ALA A 84 -8.56 6.33 10.68
C ALA A 84 -7.27 6.77 9.97
N MET A 85 -6.51 5.83 9.39
CA MET A 85 -5.31 6.14 8.61
C MET A 85 -5.62 7.00 7.38
N GLY A 86 -6.70 6.68 6.65
CA GLY A 86 -7.14 7.45 5.49
C GLY A 86 -7.53 8.89 5.84
N ARG A 87 -8.26 9.09 6.95
CA ARG A 87 -8.61 10.42 7.47
C ARG A 87 -7.36 11.23 7.82
N GLU A 88 -6.42 10.63 8.55
CA GLU A 88 -5.17 11.29 8.94
C GLU A 88 -4.35 11.72 7.73
N LEU A 89 -4.20 10.83 6.74
CA LEU A 89 -3.44 11.17 5.53
C LEU A 89 -4.11 12.29 4.74
N ARG A 90 -5.44 12.23 4.60
CA ARG A 90 -6.20 13.27 3.90
C ARG A 90 -6.06 14.63 4.58
N ALA A 91 -6.05 14.67 5.92
CA ALA A 91 -5.92 15.89 6.70
C ALA A 91 -4.60 16.64 6.45
N ILE A 92 -3.54 15.93 6.06
CA ILE A 92 -2.24 16.53 5.72
C ILE A 92 -2.04 16.70 4.20
N GLY A 93 -3.10 16.52 3.40
CA GLY A 93 -3.06 16.70 1.95
C GLY A 93 -2.47 15.54 1.15
N GLY A 94 -2.24 14.38 1.78
CA GLY A 94 -1.91 13.14 1.08
C GLY A 94 -3.15 12.51 0.44
N ASN A 95 -2.94 11.70 -0.60
CA ASN A 95 -4.00 11.06 -1.36
C ASN A 95 -3.73 9.59 -1.74
N ILE A 96 -2.55 9.04 -1.41
CA ILE A 96 -2.24 7.61 -1.53
C ILE A 96 -1.56 7.12 -0.25
N LEU A 97 -2.15 6.13 0.42
CA LEU A 97 -1.47 5.44 1.53
C LEU A 97 -0.79 4.18 1.01
N LEU A 98 0.52 4.03 1.26
CA LEU A 98 1.30 2.85 0.88
C LEU A 98 1.01 1.67 1.81
N ALA A 99 -0.24 1.19 1.80
CA ALA A 99 -0.79 0.14 2.65
C ALA A 99 -2.05 -0.48 1.99
N PRO A 100 -2.45 -1.70 2.38
CA PRO A 100 -1.80 -2.60 3.35
C PRO A 100 -0.63 -3.40 2.75
N ALA A 101 0.27 -3.91 3.60
CA ALA A 101 1.19 -4.96 3.19
C ALA A 101 0.51 -6.32 3.40
N ILE A 102 0.37 -7.10 2.33
CA ILE A 102 -0.42 -8.34 2.29
C ILE A 102 0.38 -9.55 1.78
N ASN A 103 1.71 -9.47 1.70
CA ASN A 103 2.53 -10.62 1.33
C ASN A 103 2.35 -11.78 2.31
N ASN A 104 2.29 -13.00 1.78
CA ASN A 104 2.23 -14.21 2.58
C ASN A 104 3.48 -14.38 3.46
N LEU A 105 3.30 -14.64 4.76
CA LEU A 105 4.40 -15.04 5.64
C LEU A 105 4.84 -16.47 5.32
N ARG A 106 5.74 -16.61 4.35
CA ARG A 106 6.26 -17.92 3.93
C ARG A 106 7.26 -18.53 4.91
N HIS A 107 8.04 -17.68 5.58
CA HIS A 107 9.09 -18.10 6.50
C HIS A 107 9.15 -17.14 7.70
N PRO A 108 9.19 -17.64 8.95
CA PRO A 108 9.10 -16.80 10.15
C PRO A 108 10.24 -15.78 10.27
N SER A 109 11.41 -16.06 9.69
CA SER A 109 12.55 -15.13 9.67
C SER A 109 12.44 -13.99 8.64
N TRP A 110 11.30 -13.84 7.95
CA TRP A 110 11.11 -12.69 7.08
C TRP A 110 11.11 -11.40 7.90
N GLY A 111 12.07 -10.51 7.64
CA GLY A 111 12.31 -9.30 8.45
C GLY A 111 11.16 -8.30 8.49
N ARG A 112 10.18 -8.41 7.58
CA ARG A 112 8.95 -7.61 7.55
C ARG A 112 7.70 -8.40 7.91
N SER A 113 7.85 -9.56 8.53
CA SER A 113 6.74 -10.41 8.97
C SER A 113 5.69 -9.66 9.80
N GLN A 114 6.10 -8.69 10.63
CA GLN A 114 5.17 -7.87 11.42
C GLN A 114 4.23 -6.98 10.57
N GLU A 115 4.62 -6.63 9.34
CA GLU A 115 3.87 -5.72 8.47
C GLU A 115 2.71 -6.40 7.73
N THR A 116 2.62 -7.73 7.77
CA THR A 116 1.56 -8.50 7.11
C THR A 116 0.60 -9.15 8.11
N TYR A 117 -0.44 -9.83 7.63
CA TYR A 117 -1.48 -10.45 8.47
C TYR A 117 -1.27 -11.93 8.79
N GLY A 118 -0.16 -12.56 8.35
CA GLY A 118 0.18 -13.95 8.69
C GLY A 118 0.48 -14.83 7.49
N GLU A 119 0.42 -16.14 7.71
CA GLU A 119 0.71 -17.17 6.70
C GLU A 119 -0.55 -17.73 6.02
N ASP A 120 -1.73 -17.49 6.58
CA ASP A 120 -3.00 -17.97 6.03
C ASP A 120 -3.54 -17.03 4.95
N VAL A 121 -3.84 -17.60 3.78
CA VAL A 121 -4.29 -16.84 2.60
C VAL A 121 -5.68 -16.26 2.80
N HIS A 122 -6.57 -16.97 3.50
CA HIS A 122 -7.92 -16.49 3.75
C HIS A 122 -7.88 -15.27 4.68
N LEU A 123 -7.15 -15.36 5.79
CA LEU A 123 -6.95 -14.25 6.72
C LEU A 123 -6.32 -13.04 6.05
N LEU A 124 -5.25 -13.22 5.26
CA LEU A 124 -4.64 -12.15 4.46
C LEU A 124 -5.65 -11.47 3.54
N SER A 125 -6.51 -12.25 2.88
CA SER A 125 -7.54 -11.73 1.99
C SER A 125 -8.58 -10.91 2.75
N ARG A 126 -9.14 -11.44 3.85
CA ARG A 126 -10.18 -10.74 4.62
C ARG A 126 -9.67 -9.46 5.27
N MET A 127 -8.50 -9.51 5.90
CA MET A 127 -7.88 -8.35 6.53
C MET A 127 -7.43 -7.32 5.49
N GLY A 128 -6.83 -7.77 4.39
CA GLY A 128 -6.38 -6.91 3.29
C GLY A 128 -7.53 -6.16 2.62
N VAL A 129 -8.63 -6.85 2.30
CA VAL A 129 -9.83 -6.23 1.72
C VAL A 129 -10.42 -5.19 2.68
N ALA A 130 -10.55 -5.51 3.96
CA ALA A 130 -11.06 -4.57 4.96
C ALA A 130 -10.20 -3.30 5.08
N ALA A 131 -8.87 -3.46 5.14
CA ALA A 131 -7.96 -2.32 5.17
C ALA A 131 -8.10 -1.44 3.92
N VAL A 132 -8.16 -2.05 2.73
CA VAL A 132 -8.38 -1.32 1.47
C VAL A 132 -9.68 -0.54 1.50
N GLN A 133 -10.80 -1.20 1.83
CA GLN A 133 -12.12 -0.56 1.91
C GLN A 133 -12.13 0.63 2.88
N GLY A 134 -11.48 0.48 4.05
CA GLY A 134 -11.38 1.54 5.04
C GLY A 134 -10.56 2.74 4.56
N ILE A 135 -9.37 2.49 4.02
CA ILE A 135 -8.47 3.53 3.49
C ILE A 135 -9.17 4.32 2.36
N GLN A 136 -9.80 3.59 1.43
CA GLN A 136 -10.48 4.13 0.24
C GLN A 136 -11.69 5.02 0.53
N ARG A 137 -12.17 5.06 1.78
CA ARG A 137 -13.15 6.08 2.19
C ARG A 137 -12.60 7.51 2.10
N TYR A 138 -11.27 7.70 2.11
CA TYR A 138 -10.66 9.04 2.20
C TYR A 138 -9.51 9.27 1.21
N VAL A 139 -8.70 8.24 0.94
CA VAL A 139 -7.49 8.29 0.09
C VAL A 139 -7.31 6.95 -0.63
N ILE A 140 -6.52 6.90 -1.70
CA ILE A 140 -6.26 5.66 -2.44
C ILE A 140 -5.44 4.70 -1.56
N ALA A 141 -5.84 3.43 -1.52
CA ALA A 141 -5.05 2.36 -0.91
C ALA A 141 -4.03 1.80 -1.92
N ASN A 142 -2.92 1.27 -1.44
CA ASN A 142 -1.89 0.65 -2.26
C ASN A 142 -1.46 -0.70 -1.66
N PRO A 143 -2.20 -1.79 -1.97
CA PRO A 143 -1.83 -3.14 -1.55
C PRO A 143 -0.43 -3.51 -2.06
N LYS A 144 0.46 -3.92 -1.15
CA LYS A 144 1.86 -4.19 -1.47
C LYS A 144 2.36 -5.48 -0.82
N HIS A 145 3.43 -6.09 -1.30
CA HIS A 145 4.27 -5.77 -2.45
C HIS A 145 4.03 -6.84 -3.51
N TYR A 146 3.41 -6.46 -4.61
CA TYR A 146 3.09 -7.38 -5.68
C TYR A 146 4.38 -7.77 -6.43
N ALA A 147 4.84 -9.02 -6.40
CA ALA A 147 4.36 -10.16 -5.62
C ALA A 147 5.56 -10.97 -5.06
N VAL A 148 5.28 -12.01 -4.27
CA VAL A 148 6.28 -13.00 -3.79
C VAL A 148 7.42 -12.38 -2.94
N ASN A 149 7.23 -11.16 -2.42
CA ASN A 149 8.20 -10.48 -1.59
C ASN A 149 8.09 -10.90 -0.12
N SER A 150 8.66 -12.05 0.22
CA SER A 150 8.68 -12.60 1.59
C SER A 150 10.10 -12.91 2.08
N ILE A 151 11.12 -12.26 1.51
CA ILE A 151 12.55 -12.43 1.85
C ILE A 151 13.21 -11.05 1.85
N GLU A 152 13.72 -10.58 2.99
CA GLU A 152 14.33 -9.24 3.05
C GLU A 152 15.80 -9.20 2.64
N LYS A 153 16.58 -10.17 3.12
CA LYS A 153 18.05 -10.11 3.06
C LYS A 153 18.60 -9.92 1.63
N THR A 154 17.94 -10.49 0.64
CA THR A 154 18.35 -10.50 -0.76
C THR A 154 17.28 -9.94 -1.68
N ARG A 155 16.29 -9.18 -1.16
CA ARG A 155 15.11 -8.74 -1.91
C ARG A 155 15.39 -7.96 -3.21
N PHE A 156 16.56 -7.34 -3.31
CA PHE A 156 16.98 -6.56 -4.47
C PHE A 156 17.76 -7.38 -5.52
N GLN A 157 17.98 -8.67 -5.28
CA GLN A 157 18.83 -9.52 -6.11
C GLN A 157 18.23 -10.90 -6.37
N VAL A 158 17.37 -11.39 -5.47
CA VAL A 158 16.79 -12.72 -5.56
C VAL A 158 15.77 -12.79 -6.69
N ASP A 159 15.86 -13.86 -7.48
CA ASP A 159 14.80 -14.32 -8.36
C ASP A 159 14.11 -15.52 -7.69
N VAL A 160 12.79 -15.50 -7.64
CA VAL A 160 12.00 -16.52 -6.92
C VAL A 160 11.18 -17.32 -7.92
N THR A 161 11.56 -18.58 -8.10
CA THR A 161 10.79 -19.53 -8.90
C THR A 161 9.67 -20.15 -8.08
N VAL A 162 8.43 -20.06 -8.57
CA VAL A 162 7.23 -20.64 -7.96
C VAL A 162 6.41 -21.31 -9.06
N ASP A 163 5.83 -22.48 -8.79
CA ASP A 163 4.92 -23.11 -9.74
C ASP A 163 3.60 -22.33 -9.88
N GLU A 164 2.93 -22.43 -11.03
CA GLU A 164 1.73 -21.63 -11.34
C GLU A 164 0.62 -21.82 -10.30
N ARG A 165 0.46 -23.04 -9.77
CA ARG A 165 -0.57 -23.32 -8.78
C ARG A 165 -0.28 -22.60 -7.48
N SER A 166 0.92 -22.76 -6.92
CA SER A 166 1.33 -22.06 -5.70
C SER A 166 1.30 -20.54 -5.87
N LEU A 167 1.71 -20.03 -7.04
CA LEU A 167 1.64 -18.60 -7.35
C LEU A 167 0.20 -18.09 -7.25
N ARG A 168 -0.75 -18.77 -7.92
CA ARG A 168 -2.16 -18.37 -7.95
C ARG A 168 -2.87 -18.56 -6.61
N GLU A 169 -2.69 -19.71 -5.97
CA GLU A 169 -3.43 -20.10 -4.77
C GLU A 169 -2.86 -19.48 -3.49
N ILE A 170 -1.55 -19.24 -3.41
CA ILE A 170 -0.88 -18.75 -2.17
C ILE A 170 -0.44 -17.30 -2.28
N TYR A 171 0.28 -16.95 -3.36
CA TYR A 171 0.96 -15.65 -3.45
C TYR A 171 0.13 -14.55 -4.10
N LEU A 172 -0.88 -14.89 -4.90
CA LEU A 172 -1.70 -13.91 -5.63
C LEU A 172 -3.15 -13.86 -5.16
N ALA A 173 -3.66 -14.88 -4.47
CA ALA A 173 -5.06 -14.95 -4.07
C ALA A 173 -5.52 -13.74 -3.23
N HIS A 174 -4.70 -13.27 -2.29
CA HIS A 174 -5.01 -12.10 -1.45
C HIS A 174 -4.93 -10.77 -2.22
N PHE A 175 -4.02 -10.63 -3.20
CA PHE A 175 -4.01 -9.48 -4.11
C PHE A 175 -5.24 -9.49 -5.01
N ARG A 176 -5.63 -10.66 -5.53
CA ARG A 176 -6.86 -10.84 -6.31
C ARG A 176 -8.09 -10.42 -5.50
N ALA A 177 -8.17 -10.80 -4.22
CA ALA A 177 -9.25 -10.37 -3.33
C ALA A 177 -9.24 -8.86 -3.14
N ALA A 178 -8.08 -8.26 -2.86
CA ALA A 178 -7.94 -6.80 -2.72
C ALA A 178 -8.41 -6.04 -3.98
N VAL A 179 -8.10 -6.54 -5.18
CA VAL A 179 -8.52 -5.91 -6.45
C VAL A 179 -10.02 -6.09 -6.74
N HIS A 180 -10.59 -7.26 -6.46
CA HIS A 180 -12.00 -7.53 -6.81
C HIS A 180 -13.01 -7.14 -5.74
N GLU A 181 -12.62 -7.13 -4.47
CA GLU A 181 -13.50 -6.89 -3.32
C GLU A 181 -13.16 -5.58 -2.58
N GLY A 182 -11.96 -5.01 -2.78
CA GLY A 182 -11.48 -3.82 -2.06
C GLY A 182 -12.15 -2.50 -2.47
N GLY A 183 -12.78 -2.46 -3.65
CA GLY A 183 -13.43 -1.28 -4.22
C GLY A 183 -12.56 -0.51 -5.20
#